data_AF-A0A851C2L7-F1
#
_entry.id   AF-A0A851C2L7-F1
#
_cell.length_a   1.000
_cell.length_b   1.000
_cell.length_c   1.000
_cell.angle_alpha   90.00
_cell.angle_beta   90.00
_cell.angle_gamma   90.00
#
_symmetry.space_group_name_H-M   'P 1'
#
loop_
_entity.id
_entity.type
_entity.pdbx_description
1 polymer ?
#
loop_
_entity_poly.entity_id
_entity_poly.type
_entity_poly.pdbx_seq_one_letter_code
_entity_poly.pdbx_strand_id
1 'polypeptide(L)'
;MGGWEMILKIGDTSASYRYTSRYVLKARQTVTIWAANAGVTASPPTDLIWKNQNSWSTGEDVEVVLKNSQGQEVAQRNTVFKTTARREEDVEAEDEAAEAMEEEALHHEQVSC
;
A
#
# COMPACT_ATOMS: atom_id res chain seq x y z
N MET A 1 8.08 -9.89 -22.63
CA MET A 1 7.39 -10.48 -21.47
C MET A 1 6.20 -11.35 -21.91
N GLY A 2 6.26 -11.95 -23.10
CA GLY A 2 5.16 -12.80 -23.57
C GLY A 2 4.97 -14.00 -22.67
N GLY A 3 3.74 -14.25 -22.21
CA GLY A 3 3.42 -15.36 -21.33
C GLY A 3 3.80 -15.17 -19.86
N TRP A 4 4.29 -13.99 -19.47
CA TRP A 4 4.53 -13.66 -18.07
C TRP A 4 3.20 -13.42 -17.35
N GLU A 5 3.21 -13.61 -16.03
CA GLU A 5 2.03 -13.44 -15.19
C GLU A 5 2.36 -12.55 -13.99
N MET A 6 1.51 -11.57 -13.73
CA MET A 6 1.54 -10.75 -12.51
C MET A 6 0.40 -11.22 -11.61
N ILE A 7 0.69 -11.59 -10.38
CA ILE A 7 -0.28 -12.02 -9.38
C ILE A 7 -0.40 -10.92 -8.33
N LEU A 8 -1.61 -10.48 -8.09
CA LEU A 8 -1.97 -9.55 -7.04
C LEU A 8 -2.69 -10.34 -5.94
N LYS A 9 -2.21 -10.27 -4.70
CA LYS A 9 -2.89 -10.82 -3.52
C LYS A 9 -3.24 -9.70 -2.55
N ILE A 10 -4.45 -9.76 -2.03
CA ILE A 10 -4.99 -8.83 -1.04
C ILE A 10 -5.79 -9.67 -0.04
N GLY A 11 -5.32 -9.73 1.21
CA GLY A 11 -5.82 -10.69 2.19
C GLY A 11 -5.80 -12.12 1.65
N ASP A 12 -6.96 -12.79 1.68
CA ASP A 12 -7.14 -14.16 1.15
C ASP A 12 -7.48 -14.20 -0.34
N THR A 13 -7.69 -13.05 -0.99
CA THR A 13 -8.08 -12.97 -2.39
C THR A 13 -6.86 -12.82 -3.29
N SER A 14 -6.84 -13.54 -4.41
CA SER A 14 -5.81 -13.37 -5.44
C SER A 14 -6.40 -13.19 -6.83
N ALA A 15 -5.71 -12.41 -7.66
CA ALA A 15 -6.04 -12.21 -9.06
C ALA A 15 -4.76 -12.29 -9.89
N SER A 16 -4.84 -12.84 -11.11
CA SER A 16 -3.69 -12.87 -12.03
C SER A 16 -3.94 -12.13 -13.34
N TYR A 17 -2.92 -11.39 -13.78
CA TYR A 17 -2.87 -10.71 -15.05
C TYR A 17 -1.80 -11.37 -15.93
N ARG A 18 -2.18 -11.77 -17.14
CA ARG A 18 -1.26 -12.39 -18.08
C ARG A 18 -0.89 -11.43 -19.20
N TYR A 19 0.41 -11.20 -19.38
CA TYR A 19 0.92 -10.45 -20.52
C TYR A 19 0.69 -11.24 -21.82
N THR A 20 0.24 -10.55 -22.87
CA THR A 20 0.00 -11.20 -24.17
C THR A 20 1.30 -11.76 -24.74
N SER A 21 1.24 -12.85 -25.50
CA SER A 21 2.45 -13.54 -26.01
C SER A 21 3.36 -12.63 -26.86
N ARG A 22 2.82 -11.57 -27.46
CA ARG A 22 3.57 -10.60 -28.29
C ARG A 22 4.07 -9.38 -27.50
N TYR A 23 3.77 -9.28 -26.21
CA TYR A 23 4.12 -8.10 -25.43
C TYR A 23 5.63 -8.02 -25.14
N VAL A 24 6.22 -6.86 -25.44
CA VAL A 24 7.65 -6.56 -25.26
C VAL A 24 7.79 -5.30 -24.40
N LEU A 25 8.43 -5.45 -23.24
CA LEU A 25 8.90 -4.32 -22.44
C LEU A 25 10.34 -4.04 -22.84
N LYS A 26 10.60 -2.88 -23.45
CA LYS A 26 11.97 -2.50 -23.86
C LYS A 26 12.80 -2.12 -22.64
N ALA A 27 14.12 -2.16 -22.79
CA ALA A 27 15.04 -1.70 -21.75
C ALA A 27 14.71 -0.26 -21.31
N ARG A 28 14.75 -0.01 -20.00
CA ARG A 28 14.49 1.30 -19.38
C ARG A 28 13.09 1.87 -19.67
N GLN A 29 12.13 1.03 -20.04
CA GLN A 29 10.73 1.42 -20.17
C GLN A 29 9.93 0.87 -18.99
N THR A 30 8.79 1.50 -18.74
CA THR A 30 7.83 1.10 -17.71
C THR A 30 6.53 0.70 -18.38
N VAL A 31 5.82 -0.22 -17.75
CA VAL A 31 4.43 -0.52 -18.05
C VAL A 31 3.61 -0.39 -16.80
N THR A 32 2.45 0.25 -16.93
CA THR A 32 1.46 0.39 -15.87
C THR A 32 0.25 -0.46 -16.23
N ILE A 33 -0.16 -1.29 -15.28
CA ILE A 33 -1.41 -2.04 -15.38
C ILE A 33 -2.42 -1.31 -14.50
N TRP A 34 -3.49 -0.84 -15.11
CA TRP A 34 -4.57 -0.10 -14.47
C TRP A 34 -5.77 -1.01 -14.20
N ALA A 35 -6.48 -0.76 -13.09
CA ALA A 35 -7.79 -1.35 -12.86
C ALA A 35 -8.81 -0.89 -13.94
N ALA A 36 -9.83 -1.70 -14.20
CA ALA A 36 -10.84 -1.47 -15.22
C ALA A 36 -11.60 -0.15 -15.04
N ASN A 37 -11.81 0.29 -13.81
CA ASN A 37 -12.53 1.50 -13.45
C ASN A 37 -11.60 2.70 -13.13
N ALA A 38 -10.30 2.59 -13.39
CA ALA A 38 -9.35 3.66 -13.09
C ALA A 38 -9.58 4.95 -13.91
N GLY A 39 -10.50 4.94 -14.88
CA GLY A 39 -10.79 6.08 -15.76
C GLY A 39 -9.69 6.35 -16.80
N VAL A 40 -8.69 5.47 -16.89
CA VAL A 40 -7.57 5.59 -17.83
C VAL A 40 -7.89 4.88 -19.14
N THR A 41 -7.58 5.53 -20.26
CA THR A 41 -7.68 4.91 -21.59
C THR A 41 -6.46 4.04 -21.85
N ALA A 42 -6.67 2.81 -22.34
CA ALA A 42 -5.58 1.91 -22.69
C ALA A 42 -4.66 2.54 -23.76
N SER A 43 -3.35 2.53 -23.54
CA SER A 43 -2.33 2.97 -24.50
C SER A 43 -1.17 1.97 -24.53
N PRO A 44 -1.35 0.77 -25.13
CA PRO A 44 -0.27 -0.21 -25.23
C PRO A 44 0.94 0.34 -26.02
N PRO A 45 2.19 0.04 -25.61
CA PRO A 45 2.53 -0.94 -24.58
C PRO A 45 2.63 -0.36 -23.15
N THR A 46 2.58 0.95 -22.96
CA THR A 46 2.87 1.59 -21.67
C THR A 46 1.73 1.49 -20.66
N ASP A 47 0.49 1.54 -21.14
CA ASP A 47 -0.71 1.57 -20.30
C ASP A 47 -1.66 0.45 -20.69
N LEU A 48 -1.77 -0.55 -19.82
CA LEU A 48 -2.61 -1.73 -20.00
C LEU A 48 -3.78 -1.70 -19.02
N ILE A 49 -4.93 -2.20 -19.42
CA ILE A 49 -6.12 -2.28 -18.56
C ILE A 49 -6.39 -3.73 -18.16
N TRP A 50 -6.49 -3.98 -16.85
CA TRP A 50 -6.93 -5.24 -16.29
C TRP A 50 -8.46 -5.28 -16.23
N LYS A 51 -9.08 -5.63 -17.36
CA LYS A 51 -10.54 -5.54 -17.58
C LYS A 51 -11.41 -6.25 -16.52
N ASN A 52 -10.91 -7.32 -15.93
CA ASN A 52 -11.64 -8.13 -14.94
C ASN A 52 -11.30 -7.74 -13.49
N GLN A 53 -10.59 -6.63 -13.26
CA GLN A 53 -10.35 -6.12 -11.92
C GLN A 53 -10.78 -4.68 -11.75
N ASN A 54 -11.65 -4.45 -10.76
CA ASN A 54 -12.33 -3.17 -10.55
C ASN A 54 -11.70 -2.31 -9.45
N SER A 55 -10.72 -2.78 -8.68
CA SER A 55 -9.92 -1.92 -7.81
C SER A 55 -8.83 -2.74 -7.15
N TRP A 56 -7.79 -2.06 -6.67
CA TRP A 56 -6.93 -2.59 -5.62
C TRP A 56 -7.55 -2.13 -4.31
N SER A 57 -8.02 -3.06 -3.48
CA SER A 57 -8.67 -2.75 -2.19
C SER A 57 -7.89 -1.67 -1.43
N THR A 58 -8.59 -0.73 -0.81
CA THR A 58 -7.96 0.29 0.05
C THR A 58 -8.00 -0.20 1.48
N GLY A 59 -6.87 -0.15 2.18
CA GLY A 59 -6.82 -0.48 3.62
C GLY A 59 -6.29 -1.87 3.96
N GLU A 60 -5.85 -2.65 2.98
CA GLU A 60 -5.29 -3.99 3.17
C GLU A 60 -3.85 -4.05 2.67
N ASP A 61 -3.10 -5.02 3.21
CA ASP A 61 -1.77 -5.36 2.71
C ASP A 61 -1.88 -5.95 1.30
N VAL A 62 -1.01 -5.45 0.42
CA VAL A 62 -0.99 -5.85 -0.99
C VAL A 62 0.33 -6.52 -1.30
N GLU A 63 0.25 -7.75 -1.81
CA GLU A 63 1.39 -8.48 -2.34
C GLU A 63 1.27 -8.56 -3.87
N VAL A 64 2.34 -8.20 -4.58
CA VAL A 64 2.46 -8.33 -6.02
C VAL A 64 3.62 -9.26 -6.34
N VAL A 65 3.34 -10.34 -7.06
CA VAL A 65 4.34 -11.32 -7.52
C VAL A 65 4.40 -11.30 -9.04
N LEU A 66 5.60 -11.31 -9.60
CA LEU A 66 5.84 -11.42 -11.03
C LEU A 66 6.46 -12.76 -11.35
N LYS A 67 5.81 -13.52 -12.23
CA LYS A 67 6.27 -14.81 -12.74
C LYS A 67 6.66 -14.71 -14.21
N ASN A 68 7.76 -15.36 -14.56
CA ASN A 68 8.20 -15.47 -15.95
C ASN A 68 7.35 -16.48 -16.74
N SER A 69 7.62 -16.65 -18.04
CA SER A 69 6.86 -17.56 -18.91
C SER A 69 7.00 -19.05 -18.57
N GLN A 70 7.92 -19.41 -17.66
CA GLN A 70 8.07 -20.76 -17.13
C GLN A 70 7.32 -20.95 -15.80
N GLY A 71 6.63 -19.92 -15.31
CA GLY A 71 5.92 -19.93 -14.03
C GLY A 71 6.81 -19.69 -12.82
N GLN A 72 8.09 -19.38 -13.01
CA GLN A 72 9.02 -19.09 -11.91
C GLN A 72 8.82 -17.66 -11.42
N GLU A 73 8.81 -17.47 -10.10
CA GLU A 73 8.81 -16.15 -9.48
C GLU A 73 10.17 -15.46 -9.71
N VAL A 74 10.12 -14.24 -10.23
CA VAL A 74 11.32 -13.45 -10.57
C VAL A 74 11.35 -12.09 -9.89
N ALA A 75 10.22 -11.63 -9.34
CA ALA A 75 10.16 -10.45 -8.50
C ALA A 75 8.92 -10.51 -7.59
N GLN A 76 9.01 -9.87 -6.43
CA GLN A 76 7.91 -9.71 -5.49
C GLN A 76 7.98 -8.31 -4.87
N ARG A 77 6.84 -7.76 -4.52
CA ARG A 77 6.72 -6.53 -3.75
C ARG A 77 5.53 -6.61 -2.79
N ASN A 78 5.76 -6.29 -1.53
CA ASN A 78 4.72 -6.19 -0.51
C ASN A 78 4.55 -4.73 -0.09
N THR A 79 3.30 -4.30 0.04
CA THR A 79 2.92 -2.97 0.53
C THR A 79 2.06 -3.17 1.77
N VAL A 80 2.50 -2.64 2.90
CA VAL A 80 1.80 -2.75 4.18
C VAL A 80 0.95 -1.50 4.40
N PHE A 81 -0.34 -1.68 4.67
CA PHE A 81 -1.23 -0.59 5.04
C PHE A 81 -1.13 -0.34 6.56
N LYS A 82 -0.65 0.84 6.95
CA LYS A 82 -0.60 1.26 8.35
C LYS A 82 -1.72 2.25 8.65
N THR A 83 -2.74 1.80 9.37
CA THR A 83 -3.72 2.71 9.98
C THR A 83 -3.06 3.42 11.16
N THR A 84 -3.01 4.75 11.15
CA THR A 84 -2.75 5.53 12.37
C THR A 84 -4.01 5.45 13.23
N ALA A 85 -4.16 4.37 13.99
CA ALA A 85 -5.02 4.44 15.16
C ALA A 85 -4.38 5.50 16.06
N ARG A 86 -5.09 6.61 16.32
CA ARG A 86 -4.76 7.44 17.49
C ARG A 86 -4.80 6.51 18.68
N ARG A 87 -3.63 6.27 19.25
CA ARG A 87 -3.47 5.39 20.39
C ARG A 87 -4.02 6.16 21.58
N GLU A 88 -4.92 5.56 22.34
CA GLU A 88 -5.39 6.10 23.63
C GLU A 88 -4.19 6.38 24.59
N GLU A 89 -3.02 5.79 24.32
CA GLU A 89 -1.74 6.04 24.98
C GLU A 89 -1.23 7.50 24.86
N ASP A 90 -1.60 8.26 23.82
CA ASP A 90 -1.20 9.67 23.69
C ASP A 90 -2.05 10.60 24.59
N VAL A 91 -3.27 10.18 24.96
CA VAL A 91 -4.16 10.99 25.82
C VAL A 91 -3.70 10.88 27.29
N GLU A 92 -3.38 9.68 27.75
CA GLU A 92 -2.86 9.44 29.11
C GLU A 92 -1.52 10.16 29.34
N ALA A 93 -0.66 10.25 28.32
CA ALA A 93 0.60 10.97 28.41
C ALA A 93 0.42 12.50 28.44
N GLU A 94 -0.60 13.04 27.76
CA GLU A 94 -0.96 14.45 27.81
C GLU A 94 -1.62 14.83 29.14
N ASP A 95 -2.48 13.97 29.69
CA ASP A 95 -3.10 14.16 31.01
C ASP A 95 -2.05 14.07 32.14
N GLU A 96 -1.13 13.10 32.14
CA GLU A 96 -0.04 13.03 33.13
C GLU A 96 0.89 14.25 33.07
N ALA A 97 1.14 14.81 31.88
CA ALA A 97 1.94 16.02 31.73
C ALA A 97 1.21 17.28 32.20
N ALA A 98 -0.12 17.34 32.04
CA ALA A 98 -0.95 18.44 32.54
C ALA A 98 -1.03 18.44 34.08
N GLU A 99 -1.26 17.26 34.69
CA GLU A 99 -1.30 17.09 36.15
C GLU A 99 0.06 17.41 36.81
N ALA A 100 1.18 17.03 36.18
CA ALA A 100 2.51 17.36 36.68
C ALA A 100 2.82 18.87 36.66
N MET A 101 2.26 19.63 35.72
CA MET A 101 2.41 21.09 35.66
C MET A 101 1.56 21.80 36.72
N GLU A 102 0.40 21.26 37.07
CA GLU A 102 -0.50 21.84 38.07
C GLU A 102 0.05 21.62 39.50
N GLU A 103 0.65 20.45 39.77
CA GLU A 103 1.37 20.15 41.02
C GLU A 103 2.61 21.05 41.24
N GLU A 104 3.39 21.37 40.19
CA GLU A 104 4.54 22.30 40.28
C GLU A 104 4.08 23.75 40.57
N ALA A 105 2.93 24.16 40.03
CA ALA A 105 2.38 25.49 40.26
C ALA A 105 1.88 25.68 41.70
N LEU A 106 1.25 24.66 42.31
CA LEU A 106 0.83 24.70 43.71
C LEU A 106 2.00 24.68 44.70
N HIS A 107 3.12 24.04 44.35
CA HIS A 107 4.32 24.06 45.18
C HIS A 107 5.02 25.42 45.16
N HIS A 108 4.98 26.15 44.04
CA HIS A 108 5.56 27.49 43.96
C HIS A 108 4.78 28.54 44.75
N GLU A 109 3.46 28.41 44.87
CA GLU A 109 2.62 29.38 45.58
C GLU A 109 2.68 29.24 47.11
N GLN A 110 2.98 28.05 47.63
CA GLN A 110 3.09 27.80 49.08
C GLN A 110 4.43 28.23 49.70
N VAL A 111 5.46 28.48 48.89
CA VAL A 111 6.79 28.94 49.37
C VAL A 111 6.88 30.48 49.42
N SER A 112 5.83 31.19 48.98
CA SER A 112 5.73 32.66 49.08
C SER A 112 4.82 33.14 50.23
N CYS A 113 4.93 32.52 51.41
CA CYS A 113 4.39 33.06 52.67
C CYS A 113 5.53 33.54 53.59
#